data_AF-A0A1G0IID5-F1
#
_entry.id   AF-A0A1G0IID5-F1
#
_cell.length_a   1.000
_cell.length_b   1.000
_cell.length_c   1.000
_cell.angle_alpha   90.00
_cell.angle_beta   90.00
_cell.angle_gamma   90.00
#
_symmetry.space_group_name_H-M   'P 1'
#
loop_
_entity.id
_entity.type
_entity.pdbx_description
1 polymer ?
#
loop_
_entity_poly.entity_id
_entity_poly.type
_entity_poly.pdbx_seq_one_letter_code
_entity_poly.pdbx_strand_id
1 'polypeptide(L)'
;MQVIPIFHEEGIEFDRLLGNGAFNDVYLSKTSLYVFKQPKVKSPLTPNSAIPSTDIPENAVLVWNSINGEKLGNARVANKPYYGWLSPYVAGKTPSSKEVSSEIINIYANTKRIVYDAHQLKNFIKRESDKKIFCIDLGLAILPATIKILDTSTNGSVDTSVEKNIEKCLCTHVVRLQSSGKATNYKNEEPSVTVLALEYLAENYPLLTTKEIEKLDNNEALLHALADAYLVQRSGIQPSGNQEYEYLSNLGIIYYHFHSPIFSVNPHEDIFHPPHSDAASVKFRMLKGNLMVALKNYMQKNNSRWIHNKKLSSAKNALTIQLTSAIHNASNKANIIESIKITIEKNRKVSAYFSNQTEQSAKLGEFDIVLQKMLTELTKTEEQKSEGETRGM
;
A
#
# COMPACT_ATOMS: atom_id res chain seq x y z
N MET A 1 17.63 19.20 -36.70
CA MET A 1 16.88 17.93 -36.65
C MET A 1 17.89 16.80 -36.70
N GLN A 2 17.85 15.87 -35.75
CA GLN A 2 18.71 14.70 -35.79
C GLN A 2 18.15 13.78 -36.89
N VAL A 3 18.94 13.47 -37.91
CA VAL A 3 18.55 12.51 -38.94
C VAL A 3 18.53 11.14 -38.27
N ILE A 4 17.34 10.60 -38.04
CA ILE A 4 17.18 9.27 -37.48
C ILE A 4 17.24 8.31 -38.67
N PRO A 5 18.13 7.30 -38.65
CA PRO A 5 18.18 6.33 -39.74
C PRO A 5 16.85 5.59 -39.79
N ILE A 6 16.25 5.54 -40.98
CA ILE A 6 15.13 4.64 -41.24
C ILE A 6 15.68 3.22 -41.08
N PHE A 7 15.04 2.41 -40.25
CA PHE A 7 15.42 1.02 -40.08
C PHE A 7 14.20 0.10 -40.10
N HIS A 8 14.47 -1.17 -40.32
CA HIS A 8 13.44 -2.20 -40.41
C HIS A 8 13.65 -3.19 -39.27
N GLU A 9 12.58 -3.52 -38.56
CA GLU A 9 12.55 -4.62 -37.59
C GLU A 9 11.35 -5.50 -37.95
N GLU A 10 11.62 -6.78 -38.25
CA GLU A 10 10.60 -7.75 -38.67
C GLU A 10 9.71 -7.27 -39.85
N GLY A 11 10.29 -6.53 -40.79
CA GLY A 11 9.57 -5.97 -41.95
C GLY A 11 8.75 -4.71 -41.66
N ILE A 12 8.81 -4.16 -40.45
CA ILE A 12 8.18 -2.89 -40.07
C ILE A 12 9.22 -1.78 -40.18
N GLU A 13 8.92 -0.75 -40.97
CA GLU A 13 9.75 0.45 -41.15
C GLU A 13 9.53 1.45 -40.00
N PHE A 14 10.60 1.87 -39.32
CA PHE A 14 10.61 2.88 -38.27
C PHE A 14 11.37 4.12 -38.74
N ASP A 15 10.74 5.29 -38.62
CA ASP A 15 11.25 6.54 -39.20
C ASP A 15 11.22 7.74 -38.22
N ARG A 16 10.63 7.58 -37.03
CA ARG A 16 10.45 8.67 -36.07
C ARG A 16 10.81 8.27 -34.64
N LEU A 17 11.75 8.99 -34.03
CA LEU A 17 12.05 8.91 -32.60
C LEU A 17 10.95 9.66 -31.82
N LEU A 18 10.22 8.94 -30.98
CA LEU A 18 9.22 9.50 -30.08
C LEU A 18 9.81 9.99 -28.77
N GLY A 19 10.86 9.32 -28.28
CA GLY A 19 11.42 9.62 -26.97
C GLY A 19 12.81 9.03 -26.79
N ASN A 20 13.62 9.75 -26.03
CA ASN A 20 14.97 9.37 -25.62
C ASN A 20 14.98 9.28 -24.09
N GLY A 21 14.62 8.11 -23.57
CA GLY A 21 14.54 7.86 -22.13
C GLY A 21 15.92 7.59 -21.51
N ALA A 22 15.97 7.40 -20.18
CA ALA A 22 17.23 7.06 -19.52
C ALA A 22 17.75 5.67 -19.94
N PHE A 23 16.83 4.72 -20.16
CA PHE A 23 17.15 3.32 -20.42
C PHE A 23 16.81 2.87 -21.85
N ASN A 24 15.89 3.55 -22.53
CA ASN A 24 15.38 3.12 -23.82
C ASN A 24 15.27 4.30 -24.80
N ASP A 25 15.53 4.04 -26.08
CA ASP A 25 15.06 4.86 -27.19
C ASP A 25 13.74 4.30 -27.71
N VAL A 26 12.82 5.18 -28.09
CA VAL A 26 11.45 4.82 -28.48
C VAL A 26 11.18 5.32 -29.88
N TYR A 27 10.89 4.41 -30.80
CA TYR A 27 10.65 4.70 -32.21
C TYR A 27 9.21 4.37 -32.60
N LEU A 28 8.63 5.15 -33.50
CA LEU A 28 7.34 4.88 -34.11
C LEU A 28 7.52 4.35 -35.52
N SER A 29 6.69 3.37 -35.88
CA SER A 29 6.62 2.89 -37.25
C SER A 29 6.06 3.95 -38.19
N LYS A 30 6.46 3.92 -39.46
CA LYS A 30 5.94 4.82 -40.51
C LYS A 30 4.43 4.74 -40.66
N THR A 31 3.86 3.56 -40.44
CA THR A 31 2.41 3.31 -40.42
C THR A 31 1.71 3.84 -39.18
N SER A 32 2.45 4.30 -38.17
CA SER A 32 1.94 4.69 -36.84
C SER A 32 1.10 3.60 -36.16
N LEU A 33 1.45 2.34 -36.39
CA LEU A 33 0.76 1.19 -35.79
C LEU A 33 1.56 0.57 -34.64
N TYR A 34 2.89 0.69 -34.67
CA TYR A 34 3.78 0.04 -33.72
C TYR A 34 4.79 1.00 -33.14
N VAL A 35 5.14 0.76 -31.88
CA VAL A 35 6.26 1.38 -31.19
C VAL A 35 7.33 0.32 -30.96
N PHE A 36 8.57 0.64 -31.32
CA PHE A 36 9.75 -0.13 -30.96
C PHE A 36 10.49 0.57 -29.82
N LYS A 37 10.63 -0.11 -28.68
CA LYS A 37 11.49 0.33 -27.59
C LYS A 37 12.80 -0.44 -27.64
N GLN A 38 13.88 0.29 -27.84
CA GLN A 38 15.23 -0.24 -27.91
C GLN A 38 16.00 0.10 -26.63
N PRO A 39 16.47 -0.89 -25.86
CA PRO A 39 17.36 -0.65 -24.74
C PRO A 39 18.63 0.07 -25.20
N LYS A 40 18.99 1.11 -24.46
CA LYS A 40 20.27 1.79 -24.61
C LYS A 40 21.34 0.87 -24.02
N VAL A 41 21.97 0.08 -24.89
CA VAL A 41 23.27 -0.51 -24.55
C VAL A 41 24.22 0.68 -24.43
N LYS A 42 24.54 1.09 -23.19
CA LYS A 42 25.45 2.23 -22.96
C LYS A 42 26.80 1.84 -23.53
N SER A 43 27.07 2.31 -24.75
CA SER A 43 28.33 2.31 -25.48
C SER A 43 29.03 0.95 -25.64
N PRO A 44 29.55 0.64 -26.85
CA PRO A 44 30.56 -0.42 -27.03
C PRO A 44 31.79 -0.26 -26.12
N LEU A 45 32.02 0.95 -25.56
CA LEU A 45 33.13 1.28 -24.67
C LEU A 45 32.82 0.97 -23.18
N THR A 46 31.58 0.66 -22.82
CA THR A 46 31.19 0.23 -21.46
C THR A 46 30.37 -1.06 -21.50
N PRO A 47 30.97 -2.18 -21.93
CA PRO A 47 30.33 -3.49 -22.08
C PRO A 47 29.70 -4.06 -20.79
N ASN A 48 29.96 -3.45 -19.63
CA ASN A 48 29.40 -3.84 -18.34
C ASN A 48 28.13 -3.07 -17.93
N SER A 49 27.58 -2.22 -18.80
CA SER A 49 26.32 -1.53 -18.52
C SER A 49 25.15 -2.48 -18.77
N ALA A 50 24.91 -3.42 -17.85
CA ALA A 50 23.77 -4.31 -17.94
C ALA A 50 22.48 -3.49 -18.08
N ILE A 51 21.61 -3.90 -19.01
CA ILE A 51 20.24 -3.42 -19.07
C ILE A 51 19.62 -3.76 -17.71
N PRO A 52 18.95 -2.81 -17.01
CA PRO A 52 18.25 -3.14 -15.77
C PRO A 52 17.35 -4.35 -16.02
N SER A 53 17.36 -5.32 -15.11
CA SER A 53 16.55 -6.55 -15.28
C SER A 53 15.05 -6.26 -15.42
N THR A 54 14.61 -5.09 -14.97
CA THR A 54 13.26 -4.55 -15.16
C THR A 54 12.96 -4.10 -16.59
N ASP A 55 13.98 -3.69 -17.34
CA ASP A 55 13.90 -3.10 -18.69
C ASP A 55 14.38 -4.06 -19.80
N ILE A 56 14.69 -5.32 -19.47
CA ILE A 56 14.97 -6.32 -20.50
C ILE A 56 13.70 -6.54 -21.35
N PRO A 57 13.81 -6.60 -22.69
CA PRO A 57 12.67 -6.77 -23.60
C PRO A 57 11.70 -7.89 -23.23
N GLU A 58 12.19 -9.05 -22.78
CA GLU A 58 11.37 -10.19 -22.41
C GLU A 58 10.46 -9.85 -21.22
N ASN A 59 11.02 -9.21 -20.18
CA ASN A 59 10.24 -8.77 -19.03
C ASN A 59 9.24 -7.68 -19.43
N ALA A 60 9.66 -6.70 -20.22
CA ALA A 60 8.78 -5.62 -20.68
C ALA A 60 7.58 -6.17 -21.48
N VAL A 61 7.80 -7.14 -22.36
CA VAL A 61 6.74 -7.83 -23.13
C VAL A 61 5.80 -8.61 -22.22
N LEU A 62 6.33 -9.36 -21.26
CA LEU A 62 5.51 -10.09 -20.28
C LEU A 62 4.60 -9.14 -19.49
N VAL A 63 5.17 -8.03 -19.00
CA VAL A 63 4.43 -7.01 -18.24
C VAL A 63 3.40 -6.32 -19.13
N TRP A 64 3.76 -5.89 -20.35
CA TRP A 64 2.82 -5.30 -21.31
C TRP A 64 1.65 -6.23 -21.58
N ASN A 65 1.91 -7.50 -21.89
CA ASN A 65 0.85 -8.44 -22.23
C ASN A 65 -0.09 -8.67 -21.04
N SER A 66 0.43 -8.63 -19.80
CA SER A 66 -0.40 -8.75 -18.60
C SER A 66 -1.29 -7.53 -18.33
N ILE A 67 -0.84 -6.32 -18.69
CA ILE A 67 -1.54 -5.06 -18.37
C ILE A 67 -2.41 -4.57 -19.53
N ASN A 68 -1.88 -4.66 -20.74
CA ASN A 68 -2.44 -4.05 -21.95
C ASN A 68 -2.86 -5.09 -23.01
N GLY A 69 -2.38 -6.34 -22.93
CA GLY A 69 -2.48 -7.33 -24.01
C GLY A 69 -3.92 -7.59 -24.49
N GLU A 70 -4.85 -7.76 -23.55
CA GLU A 70 -6.27 -7.95 -23.87
C GLU A 70 -6.91 -6.71 -24.53
N LYS A 71 -6.45 -5.51 -24.18
CA LYS A 71 -7.07 -4.24 -24.59
C LYS A 71 -6.49 -3.67 -25.89
N LEU A 72 -5.20 -3.90 -26.15
CA LEU A 72 -4.43 -3.29 -27.24
C LEU A 72 -3.81 -4.29 -28.21
N GLY A 73 -3.74 -5.57 -27.83
CA GLY A 73 -2.93 -6.56 -28.51
C GLY A 73 -1.59 -6.78 -27.82
N ASN A 74 -1.03 -7.96 -28.06
CA ASN A 74 0.21 -8.40 -27.44
C ASN A 74 1.43 -7.68 -28.03
N ALA A 75 2.34 -7.29 -27.15
CA ALA A 75 3.71 -6.97 -27.47
C ALA A 75 4.51 -8.25 -27.76
N ARG A 76 5.66 -8.08 -28.41
CA ARG A 76 6.61 -9.16 -28.70
C ARG A 76 8.06 -8.66 -28.66
N VAL A 77 8.97 -9.59 -28.37
CA VAL A 77 10.41 -9.33 -28.39
C VAL A 77 10.87 -9.26 -29.83
N ALA A 78 11.66 -8.25 -30.16
CA ALA A 78 12.35 -8.10 -31.43
C ALA A 78 13.84 -8.43 -31.20
N ASN A 79 14.35 -9.38 -31.98
CA ASN A 79 15.68 -9.95 -31.78
C ASN A 79 16.65 -9.62 -32.92
N LYS A 80 16.18 -9.16 -34.09
CA LYS A 80 17.01 -8.97 -35.28
C LYS A 80 16.39 -8.00 -36.30
N PRO A 81 17.17 -7.04 -36.84
CA PRO A 81 18.57 -6.76 -36.52
C PRO A 81 18.80 -6.05 -35.18
N TYR A 82 17.76 -5.52 -34.54
CA TYR A 82 17.88 -4.80 -33.27
C TYR A 82 17.25 -5.59 -32.13
N TYR A 83 17.89 -5.54 -30.97
CA TYR A 83 17.33 -6.10 -29.75
C TYR A 83 16.43 -5.06 -29.06
N GLY A 84 15.19 -5.42 -28.80
CA GLY A 84 14.20 -4.55 -28.19
C GLY A 84 12.83 -5.22 -28.13
N TRP A 85 11.78 -4.42 -27.99
CA TRP A 85 10.42 -4.95 -28.04
C TRP A 85 9.46 -4.05 -28.81
N LEU A 86 8.49 -4.70 -29.43
CA LEU A 86 7.44 -4.11 -30.25
C LEU A 86 6.13 -4.11 -29.48
N SER A 87 5.42 -3.00 -29.53
CA SER A 87 4.08 -2.85 -28.95
C SER A 87 3.15 -2.08 -29.88
N PRO A 88 1.83 -2.27 -29.77
CA PRO A 88 0.85 -1.41 -30.41
C PRO A 88 1.04 0.07 -30.03
N TYR A 89 1.00 0.97 -31.01
CA TYR A 89 1.03 2.41 -30.75
C TYR A 89 -0.30 2.88 -30.16
N VAL A 90 -0.23 3.69 -29.10
CA VAL A 90 -1.39 4.31 -28.46
C VAL A 90 -1.34 5.82 -28.70
N ALA A 91 -2.19 6.31 -29.58
CA ALA A 91 -2.38 7.74 -29.77
C ALA A 91 -3.40 8.29 -28.76
N GLY A 92 -3.13 9.46 -28.18
CA GLY A 92 -4.03 10.08 -27.21
C GLY A 92 -3.41 11.28 -26.51
N LYS A 93 -3.98 11.62 -25.35
CA LYS A 93 -3.52 12.72 -24.50
C LYS A 93 -3.09 12.20 -23.13
N THR A 94 -2.31 13.00 -22.42
CA THR A 94 -1.99 12.74 -21.01
C THR A 94 -3.28 12.79 -20.17
N PRO A 95 -3.61 11.74 -19.41
CA PRO A 95 -4.73 11.74 -18.46
C PRO A 95 -4.48 12.68 -17.26
N SER A 96 -5.55 12.99 -16.52
CA SER A 96 -5.47 13.66 -15.22
C SER A 96 -4.87 12.75 -14.13
N SER A 97 -4.41 13.34 -13.02
CA SER A 97 -3.89 12.61 -11.86
C SER A 97 -4.89 11.57 -11.32
N LYS A 98 -6.17 11.93 -11.24
CA LYS A 98 -7.24 11.06 -10.75
C LYS A 98 -7.45 9.86 -11.66
N GLU A 99 -7.49 10.13 -12.97
CA GLU A 99 -7.58 9.09 -14.00
C GLU A 99 -6.40 8.11 -13.94
N VAL A 100 -5.18 8.62 -13.71
CA VAL A 100 -4.00 7.76 -13.51
C VAL A 100 -4.12 6.95 -12.22
N SER A 101 -4.54 7.56 -11.11
CA SER A 101 -4.79 6.87 -9.84
C SER A 101 -5.77 5.69 -10.02
N SER A 102 -6.91 5.92 -10.67
CA SER A 102 -7.88 4.87 -10.98
C SER A 102 -7.28 3.75 -11.83
N GLU A 103 -6.50 4.08 -12.88
CA GLU A 103 -5.87 3.04 -13.71
C GLU A 103 -4.78 2.26 -12.95
N ILE A 104 -4.03 2.88 -12.03
CA ILE A 104 -3.06 2.15 -11.18
C ILE A 104 -3.80 1.13 -10.28
N ILE A 105 -4.92 1.53 -9.68
CA ILE A 105 -5.76 0.62 -8.87
C ILE A 105 -6.23 -0.54 -9.73
N ASN A 106 -6.72 -0.26 -10.94
CA ASN A 106 -7.16 -1.29 -11.90
C ASN A 106 -6.02 -2.24 -12.29
N ILE A 107 -4.81 -1.71 -12.57
CA ILE A 107 -3.63 -2.52 -12.87
C ILE A 107 -3.30 -3.45 -11.71
N TYR A 108 -3.27 -2.93 -10.47
CA TYR A 108 -2.98 -3.74 -9.29
C TYR A 108 -4.08 -4.75 -8.99
N ALA A 109 -5.35 -4.39 -9.14
CA ALA A 109 -6.48 -5.29 -8.91
C ALA A 109 -6.43 -6.53 -9.82
N ASN A 110 -6.01 -6.36 -11.08
CA ASN A 110 -5.96 -7.42 -12.09
C ASN A 110 -4.63 -8.18 -12.12
N THR A 111 -3.51 -7.51 -11.88
CA THR A 111 -2.17 -8.11 -12.09
C THR A 111 -1.35 -8.24 -10.81
N LYS A 112 -1.79 -7.63 -9.71
CA LYS A 112 -1.05 -7.46 -8.46
C LYS A 112 0.29 -6.72 -8.61
N ARG A 113 0.49 -6.00 -9.72
CA ARG A 113 1.68 -5.19 -9.97
C ARG A 113 1.49 -3.75 -9.49
N ILE A 114 2.54 -3.19 -8.92
CA ILE A 114 2.60 -1.78 -8.51
C ILE A 114 3.46 -1.04 -9.54
N VAL A 115 2.94 0.06 -10.08
CA VAL A 115 3.61 0.91 -11.09
C VAL A 115 4.32 2.07 -10.40
N TYR A 116 5.59 1.90 -10.06
CA TYR A 116 6.32 2.85 -9.21
C TYR A 116 6.64 4.19 -9.87
N ASP A 117 6.69 4.24 -11.20
CA ASP A 117 6.92 5.44 -11.98
C ASP A 117 5.62 6.20 -12.31
N ALA A 118 4.48 5.79 -11.72
CA ALA A 118 3.18 6.31 -12.15
C ALA A 118 2.92 7.79 -11.81
N HIS A 119 3.73 8.39 -10.95
CA HIS A 119 3.76 9.83 -10.72
C HIS A 119 4.12 10.62 -11.99
N GLN A 120 4.79 10.00 -12.97
CA GLN A 120 5.03 10.60 -14.27
C GLN A 120 3.82 10.39 -15.19
N LEU A 121 2.85 11.32 -15.17
CA LEU A 121 1.61 11.21 -15.94
C LEU A 121 1.81 10.93 -17.44
N LYS A 122 2.94 11.37 -18.03
CA LYS A 122 3.32 11.10 -19.42
C LYS A 122 3.53 9.60 -19.73
N ASN A 123 3.68 8.77 -18.71
CA ASN A 123 3.77 7.31 -18.84
C ASN A 123 2.40 6.67 -19.05
N PHE A 124 1.33 7.47 -19.04
CA PHE A 124 -0.03 7.06 -19.34
C PHE A 124 -0.59 7.85 -20.53
N ILE A 125 -1.40 7.18 -21.34
CA ILE A 125 -2.11 7.80 -22.47
C ILE A 125 -3.59 7.48 -22.36
N LYS A 126 -4.42 8.53 -22.36
CA LYS A 126 -5.87 8.44 -22.56
C LYS A 126 -6.16 8.46 -24.05
N ARG A 127 -6.58 7.31 -24.58
CA ARG A 127 -6.93 7.17 -25.99
C ARG A 127 -8.25 7.88 -26.28
N GLU A 128 -8.28 8.70 -27.31
CA GLU A 128 -9.44 9.55 -27.59
C GLU A 128 -10.67 8.78 -28.08
N SER A 129 -10.46 7.66 -28.79
CA SER A 129 -11.54 6.89 -29.41
C SER A 129 -12.45 6.18 -28.42
N ASP A 130 -11.91 5.67 -27.32
CA ASP A 130 -12.65 4.91 -26.31
C ASP A 130 -12.47 5.43 -24.88
N LYS A 131 -11.73 6.53 -24.71
CA LYS A 131 -11.43 7.19 -23.43
C LYS A 131 -10.72 6.28 -22.41
N LYS A 132 -10.22 5.11 -22.83
CA LYS A 132 -9.45 4.20 -21.98
C LYS A 132 -8.05 4.74 -21.74
N ILE A 133 -7.49 4.41 -20.59
CA ILE A 133 -6.16 4.83 -20.15
C ILE A 133 -5.23 3.63 -20.26
N PHE A 134 -4.04 3.85 -20.80
CA PHE A 134 -3.04 2.83 -21.00
C PHE A 134 -1.73 3.27 -20.38
N CYS A 135 -1.13 2.38 -19.58
CA CYS A 135 0.21 2.57 -19.07
C CYS A 135 1.21 2.14 -20.17
N ILE A 136 1.95 3.09 -20.73
CA ILE A 136 2.84 2.88 -21.88
C ILE A 136 4.31 2.77 -21.48
N ASP A 137 4.65 3.12 -20.24
CA ASP A 137 5.96 2.87 -19.65
C ASP A 137 5.81 1.97 -18.43
N LEU A 138 6.38 0.77 -18.51
CA LEU A 138 6.08 -0.36 -17.63
C LEU A 138 7.33 -0.96 -16.98
N GLY A 139 8.50 -0.32 -17.19
CA GLY A 139 9.77 -0.81 -16.65
C GLY A 139 9.69 -1.00 -15.14
N LEU A 140 8.95 -0.14 -14.43
CA LEU A 140 8.81 -0.22 -12.97
C LEU A 140 7.44 -0.71 -12.50
N ALA A 141 6.78 -1.59 -13.28
CA ALA A 141 5.56 -2.29 -12.88
C ALA A 141 5.87 -3.67 -12.26
N ILE A 142 6.04 -3.71 -10.94
CA ILE A 142 6.69 -4.82 -10.22
C ILE A 142 5.68 -5.60 -9.38
N LEU A 143 5.86 -6.92 -9.30
CA LEU A 143 5.13 -7.77 -8.35
C LEU A 143 5.75 -7.66 -6.95
N PRO A 144 4.97 -7.34 -5.89
CA PRO A 144 5.50 -7.23 -4.54
C PRO A 144 6.22 -8.49 -4.03
N ALA A 145 5.78 -9.68 -4.46
CA ALA A 145 6.43 -10.95 -4.13
C ALA A 145 7.87 -11.05 -4.67
N THR A 146 8.16 -10.42 -5.82
CA THR A 146 9.49 -10.38 -6.42
C THR A 146 10.46 -9.56 -5.57
N ILE A 147 9.97 -8.52 -4.88
CA ILE A 147 10.78 -7.68 -3.98
C ILE A 147 11.30 -8.51 -2.79
N LYS A 148 10.46 -9.37 -2.20
CA LYS A 148 10.84 -10.22 -1.05
C LYS A 148 11.86 -11.31 -1.40
N ILE A 149 11.87 -11.79 -2.65
CA ILE A 149 12.84 -12.78 -3.13
C ILE A 149 14.23 -12.15 -3.29
N LEU A 150 14.28 -10.88 -3.70
CA LEU A 150 15.54 -10.14 -3.77
C LEU A 150 16.16 -9.97 -2.37
N ASP A 151 15.34 -9.59 -1.38
CA ASP A 151 15.75 -9.35 0.01
C ASP A 151 16.27 -10.62 0.73
N THR A 152 15.65 -11.78 0.50
CA THR A 152 15.98 -13.04 1.19
C THR A 152 17.16 -13.83 0.59
N SER A 153 17.67 -13.42 -0.57
CA SER A 153 18.66 -14.21 -1.32
C SER A 153 20.13 -13.97 -0.94
N THR A 154 20.43 -13.13 0.06
CA THR A 154 21.79 -12.57 0.19
C THR A 154 22.60 -13.03 1.39
N ASN A 155 23.35 -14.11 1.14
CA ASN A 155 24.74 -14.27 1.57
C ASN A 155 25.74 -14.07 0.40
N GLY A 156 25.31 -13.59 -0.77
CA GLY A 156 26.19 -13.30 -1.91
C GLY A 156 25.59 -12.21 -2.80
N SER A 157 26.35 -11.13 -2.99
CA SER A 157 26.10 -9.95 -3.85
C SER A 157 24.72 -9.85 -4.51
N VAL A 158 23.79 -9.13 -3.87
CA VAL A 158 22.52 -8.69 -4.50
C VAL A 158 22.85 -8.00 -5.82
N ASP A 159 22.06 -8.22 -6.87
CA ASP A 159 21.91 -7.21 -7.92
C ASP A 159 21.21 -5.99 -7.32
N THR A 160 22.00 -5.18 -6.60
CA THR A 160 21.51 -4.00 -5.89
C THR A 160 20.85 -2.98 -6.82
N SER A 161 20.88 -3.15 -8.14
CA SER A 161 20.35 -2.19 -9.09
C SER A 161 18.82 -2.08 -9.02
N VAL A 162 18.08 -3.18 -8.89
CA VAL A 162 16.61 -3.15 -8.87
C VAL A 162 16.10 -2.59 -7.55
N GLU A 163 16.56 -3.12 -6.42
CA GLU A 163 16.20 -2.58 -5.10
C GLU A 163 16.65 -1.13 -4.97
N LYS A 164 17.87 -0.77 -5.37
CA LYS A 164 18.28 0.65 -5.40
C LYS A 164 17.46 1.46 -6.39
N ASN A 165 16.89 0.91 -7.46
CA ASN A 165 16.02 1.65 -8.37
C ASN A 165 14.61 1.81 -7.81
N ILE A 166 14.05 0.79 -7.17
CA ILE A 166 12.77 0.86 -6.44
C ILE A 166 12.93 1.81 -5.27
N GLU A 167 13.93 1.61 -4.43
CA GLU A 167 14.31 2.48 -3.33
C GLU A 167 14.68 3.85 -3.85
N LYS A 168 15.37 4.03 -4.98
CA LYS A 168 15.59 5.36 -5.56
C LYS A 168 14.30 5.95 -6.10
N CYS A 169 13.36 5.20 -6.66
CA CYS A 169 12.07 5.75 -7.11
C CYS A 169 11.22 6.13 -5.90
N LEU A 170 11.10 5.26 -4.91
CA LEU A 170 10.41 5.47 -3.65
C LEU A 170 11.09 6.53 -2.77
N CYS A 171 12.40 6.51 -2.58
CA CYS A 171 13.17 7.52 -1.84
C CYS A 171 13.30 8.82 -2.65
N THR A 172 13.58 8.82 -3.96
CA THR A 172 13.49 10.08 -4.75
C THR A 172 12.05 10.61 -4.77
N HIS A 173 11.06 9.81 -4.41
CA HIS A 173 9.72 10.30 -4.15
C HIS A 173 9.58 10.76 -2.68
N VAL A 174 9.53 9.84 -1.72
CA VAL A 174 9.43 10.03 -0.26
C VAL A 174 10.52 10.95 0.31
N VAL A 175 11.80 10.70 0.04
CA VAL A 175 12.92 11.58 0.46
C VAL A 175 12.89 12.91 -0.29
N ARG A 176 12.55 13.02 -1.58
CA ARG A 176 12.45 14.35 -2.23
C ARG A 176 11.28 15.16 -1.68
N LEU A 177 10.17 14.50 -1.33
CA LEU A 177 9.05 15.10 -0.63
C LEU A 177 9.47 15.54 0.78
N GLN A 178 10.13 14.67 1.55
CA GLN A 178 10.58 14.96 2.91
C GLN A 178 11.70 16.03 2.98
N SER A 179 12.74 15.90 2.16
CA SER A 179 13.94 16.76 2.17
C SER A 179 13.73 18.14 1.56
N SER A 180 12.72 18.33 0.69
CA SER A 180 12.39 19.65 0.14
C SER A 180 11.53 20.51 1.08
N GLY A 181 11.19 20.02 2.28
CA GLY A 181 10.18 20.66 3.15
C GLY A 181 8.78 20.62 2.56
N LYS A 182 8.58 19.90 1.44
CA LYS A 182 7.30 19.73 0.74
C LYS A 182 6.68 18.36 1.04
N ALA A 183 6.95 17.79 2.21
CA ALA A 183 6.36 16.52 2.64
C ALA A 183 4.82 16.61 2.69
N THR A 184 4.28 17.82 2.71
CA THR A 184 2.85 18.10 2.60
C THR A 184 2.32 18.05 1.16
N ASN A 185 3.16 18.14 0.13
CA ASN A 185 2.72 18.21 -1.27
C ASN A 185 2.52 16.86 -1.95
N TYR A 186 2.99 15.74 -1.38
CA TYR A 186 2.68 14.42 -1.97
C TYR A 186 1.19 14.13 -1.93
N LYS A 187 0.49 14.69 -0.93
CA LYS A 187 -0.96 14.63 -0.82
C LYS A 187 -1.66 15.26 -2.03
N ASN A 188 -0.97 16.07 -2.82
CA ASN A 188 -1.51 16.70 -4.04
C ASN A 188 -1.21 15.86 -5.31
N GLU A 189 -0.46 14.77 -5.20
CA GLU A 189 -0.15 13.86 -6.31
C GLU A 189 -0.87 12.52 -6.10
N GLU A 190 -2.14 12.44 -6.50
CA GLU A 190 -2.99 11.25 -6.31
C GLU A 190 -2.33 9.93 -6.78
N PRO A 191 -1.62 9.84 -7.93
CA PRO A 191 -0.91 8.62 -8.33
C PRO A 191 0.08 8.14 -7.29
N SER A 192 0.79 9.07 -6.65
CA SER A 192 1.81 8.78 -5.66
C SER A 192 1.21 8.25 -4.36
N VAL A 193 0.15 8.90 -3.88
CA VAL A 193 -0.65 8.42 -2.73
C VAL A 193 -1.15 7.01 -3.01
N THR A 194 -1.64 6.77 -4.22
CA THR A 194 -2.15 5.47 -4.66
C THR A 194 -1.07 4.40 -4.62
N VAL A 195 0.13 4.67 -5.16
CA VAL A 195 1.25 3.72 -5.11
C VAL A 195 1.59 3.33 -3.67
N LEU A 196 1.73 4.30 -2.76
CA LEU A 196 2.02 4.04 -1.35
C LEU A 196 0.92 3.23 -0.65
N ALA A 197 -0.35 3.56 -0.95
CA ALA A 197 -1.49 2.82 -0.43
C ALA A 197 -1.47 1.35 -0.87
N LEU A 198 -1.19 1.10 -2.16
CA LEU A 198 -1.11 -0.25 -2.70
C LEU A 198 0.09 -1.04 -2.16
N GLU A 199 1.24 -0.39 -1.89
CA GLU A 199 2.35 -1.04 -1.19
C GLU A 199 1.95 -1.52 0.21
N TYR A 200 1.26 -0.67 0.98
CA TYR A 200 0.76 -1.05 2.30
C TYR A 200 -0.17 -2.27 2.23
N LEU A 201 -1.08 -2.28 1.26
CA LEU A 201 -2.01 -3.40 1.05
C LEU A 201 -1.29 -4.67 0.63
N ALA A 202 -0.31 -4.58 -0.27
CA ALA A 202 0.48 -5.73 -0.69
C ALA A 202 1.22 -6.40 0.47
N GLU A 203 1.72 -5.60 1.42
CA GLU A 203 2.43 -6.11 2.60
C GLU A 203 1.51 -6.68 3.67
N ASN A 204 0.44 -5.95 3.99
CA ASN A 204 -0.39 -6.23 5.15
C ASN A 204 -1.65 -7.04 4.83
N TYR A 205 -2.13 -6.99 3.59
CA TYR A 205 -3.37 -7.61 3.12
C TYR A 205 -3.21 -8.29 1.75
N PRO A 206 -2.27 -9.25 1.59
CA PRO A 206 -1.97 -9.86 0.29
C PRO A 206 -3.12 -10.70 -0.29
N LEU A 207 -4.13 -11.03 0.52
CA LEU A 207 -5.27 -11.87 0.13
C LEU A 207 -6.50 -11.08 -0.33
N LEU A 208 -6.40 -9.74 -0.47
CA LEU A 208 -7.52 -8.95 -0.98
C LEU A 208 -7.91 -9.36 -2.40
N THR A 209 -9.21 -9.53 -2.59
CA THR A 209 -9.83 -9.80 -3.88
C THR A 209 -9.78 -8.58 -4.79
N THR A 210 -9.92 -8.78 -6.10
CA THR A 210 -10.02 -7.69 -7.09
C THR A 210 -11.12 -6.70 -6.71
N LYS A 211 -12.31 -7.19 -6.34
CA LYS A 211 -13.44 -6.35 -5.92
C LYS A 211 -13.16 -5.51 -4.67
N GLU A 212 -12.35 -6.00 -3.73
CA GLU A 212 -11.98 -5.22 -2.54
C GLU A 212 -10.97 -4.12 -2.86
N ILE A 213 -10.07 -4.37 -3.80
CA ILE A 213 -9.11 -3.38 -4.28
C ILE A 213 -9.81 -2.30 -5.12
N GLU A 214 -10.77 -2.69 -5.96
CA GLU A 214 -11.54 -1.73 -6.77
C GLU A 214 -12.33 -0.74 -5.91
N LYS A 215 -12.68 -1.08 -4.66
CA LYS A 215 -13.32 -0.12 -3.72
C LYS A 215 -12.42 1.04 -3.31
N LEU A 216 -11.12 0.96 -3.58
CA LEU A 216 -10.21 2.08 -3.40
C LEU A 216 -10.47 3.17 -4.43
N ASP A 217 -10.96 2.79 -5.61
CA ASP A 217 -11.34 3.73 -6.65
C ASP A 217 -12.51 4.58 -6.13
N ASN A 218 -12.32 5.90 -6.12
CA ASN A 218 -13.21 6.89 -5.51
C ASN A 218 -13.21 6.99 -3.97
N ASN A 219 -12.29 6.30 -3.27
CA ASN A 219 -12.13 6.44 -1.82
C ASN A 219 -10.82 7.13 -1.44
N GLU A 220 -10.73 8.42 -1.76
CA GLU A 220 -9.57 9.27 -1.52
C GLU A 220 -9.12 9.21 -0.05
N ALA A 221 -10.06 9.35 0.89
CA ALA A 221 -9.75 9.29 2.32
C ALA A 221 -9.07 7.97 2.73
N LEU A 222 -9.53 6.82 2.21
CA LEU A 222 -8.91 5.52 2.47
C LEU A 222 -7.52 5.42 1.82
N LEU A 223 -7.34 5.91 0.58
CA LEU A 223 -6.03 5.94 -0.08
C LEU A 223 -5.01 6.74 0.73
N HIS A 224 -5.38 7.93 1.19
CA HIS A 224 -4.52 8.74 2.06
C HIS A 224 -4.23 8.03 3.39
N ALA A 225 -5.23 7.43 4.02
CA ALA A 225 -5.06 6.69 5.26
C ALA A 225 -4.06 5.52 5.12
N LEU A 226 -4.15 4.77 4.02
CA LEU A 226 -3.24 3.67 3.69
C LEU A 226 -1.82 4.17 3.39
N ALA A 227 -1.69 5.26 2.62
CA ALA A 227 -0.41 5.87 2.30
C ALA A 227 0.30 6.41 3.56
N ASP A 228 -0.41 7.12 4.44
CA ASP A 228 0.11 7.58 5.72
C ASP A 228 0.54 6.40 6.61
N ALA A 229 -0.26 5.32 6.65
CA ALA A 229 0.09 4.13 7.40
C ALA A 229 1.37 3.46 6.89
N TYR A 230 1.57 3.45 5.56
CA TYR A 230 2.81 2.98 4.96
C TYR A 230 4.03 3.80 5.38
N LEU A 231 3.92 5.13 5.31
CA LEU A 231 5.02 6.04 5.65
C LEU A 231 5.41 5.92 7.13
N VAL A 232 4.42 5.78 8.04
CA VAL A 232 4.67 5.52 9.45
C VAL A 232 5.36 4.17 9.64
N GLN A 233 4.88 3.12 8.98
CA GLN A 233 5.49 1.79 9.04
C GLN A 233 6.97 1.80 8.59
N ARG A 234 7.29 2.55 7.52
CA ARG A 234 8.64 2.61 6.94
C ARG A 234 9.61 3.53 7.69
N SER A 235 9.13 4.66 8.19
CA SER A 235 10.00 5.62 8.90
C SER A 235 10.49 5.10 10.24
N GLY A 236 9.76 4.16 10.86
CA GLY A 236 10.02 3.71 12.23
C GLY A 236 9.83 4.80 13.29
N ILE A 237 9.41 6.00 12.87
CA ILE A 237 9.13 7.14 13.73
C ILE A 237 7.69 7.01 14.21
N GLN A 238 7.51 6.89 15.53
CA GLN A 238 6.19 6.97 16.13
C GLN A 238 5.61 8.36 15.85
N PRO A 239 4.40 8.47 15.27
CA PRO A 239 3.76 9.76 15.10
C PRO A 239 3.58 10.42 16.46
N SER A 240 3.86 11.73 16.57
CA SER A 240 3.80 12.46 17.84
C SER A 240 2.66 13.48 17.84
N GLY A 241 1.98 13.64 18.97
CA GLY A 241 0.91 14.62 19.14
C GLY A 241 -0.26 14.41 18.18
N ASN A 242 -0.60 15.44 17.40
CA ASN A 242 -1.74 15.40 16.46
C ASN A 242 -1.57 14.36 15.34
N GLN A 243 -0.33 13.99 14.99
CA GLN A 243 -0.06 12.96 13.99
C GLN A 243 -0.49 11.57 14.48
N GLU A 244 -0.47 11.33 15.80
CA GLU A 244 -0.89 10.06 16.39
C GLU A 244 -2.41 9.89 16.26
N TYR A 245 -3.17 10.96 16.49
CA TYR A 245 -4.62 10.97 16.28
C TYR A 245 -5.01 10.76 14.81
N GLU A 246 -4.32 11.42 13.87
CA GLU A 246 -4.53 11.24 12.43
C GLU A 246 -4.23 9.78 12.01
N TYR A 247 -3.11 9.22 12.49
CA TYR A 247 -2.73 7.83 12.25
C TYR A 247 -3.74 6.83 12.84
N LEU A 248 -4.19 7.04 14.09
CA LEU A 248 -5.20 6.19 14.71
C LEU A 248 -6.55 6.28 13.99
N SER A 249 -6.95 7.48 13.55
CA SER A 249 -8.13 7.68 12.70
C SER A 249 -8.01 6.91 11.38
N ASN A 250 -6.85 7.00 10.72
CA ASN A 250 -6.53 6.29 9.49
C ASN A 250 -6.59 4.76 9.68
N LEU A 251 -6.07 4.23 10.79
CA LEU A 251 -6.21 2.82 11.13
C LEU A 251 -7.67 2.42 11.39
N GLY A 252 -8.48 3.31 11.97
CA GLY A 252 -9.92 3.12 12.09
C GLY A 252 -10.63 3.00 10.74
N ILE A 253 -10.27 3.87 9.78
CA ILE A 253 -10.79 3.83 8.39
C ILE A 253 -10.42 2.51 7.71
N ILE A 254 -9.16 2.09 7.83
CA ILE A 254 -8.65 0.83 7.26
C ILE A 254 -9.36 -0.37 7.90
N TYR A 255 -9.47 -0.39 9.22
CA TYR A 255 -10.15 -1.46 9.95
C TYR A 255 -11.62 -1.58 9.51
N TYR A 256 -12.31 -0.45 9.40
CA TYR A 256 -13.71 -0.43 8.96
C TYR A 256 -13.89 -1.05 7.58
N HIS A 257 -13.03 -0.68 6.62
CA HIS A 257 -13.16 -1.13 5.24
C HIS A 257 -12.81 -2.61 5.03
N PHE A 258 -11.85 -3.15 5.80
CA PHE A 258 -11.36 -4.52 5.57
C PHE A 258 -11.80 -5.56 6.59
N HIS A 259 -12.34 -5.16 7.75
CA HIS A 259 -12.66 -6.09 8.85
C HIS A 259 -14.08 -5.97 9.38
N SER A 260 -14.92 -5.09 8.83
CA SER A 260 -16.35 -5.05 9.17
C SER A 260 -17.13 -5.95 8.21
N PRO A 261 -17.67 -7.10 8.68
CA PRO A 261 -18.41 -8.04 7.83
C PRO A 261 -19.80 -7.53 7.41
N ILE A 262 -20.16 -6.29 7.75
CA ILE A 262 -21.51 -5.76 7.56
C ILE A 262 -21.39 -4.45 6.79
N PHE A 263 -22.04 -4.42 5.62
CA PHE A 263 -22.23 -3.32 4.66
C PHE A 263 -21.34 -3.33 3.41
N SER A 264 -21.83 -4.01 2.37
CA SER A 264 -21.75 -3.50 0.99
C SER A 264 -22.72 -2.31 0.86
N VAL A 265 -22.24 -1.07 0.93
CA VAL A 265 -23.07 0.08 0.53
C VAL A 265 -22.55 0.62 -0.81
N ASN A 266 -23.49 0.81 -1.72
CA ASN A 266 -23.31 1.43 -3.01
C ASN A 266 -23.08 2.95 -2.81
N PRO A 267 -21.99 3.56 -3.30
CA PRO A 267 -21.65 4.95 -2.99
C PRO A 267 -22.41 6.01 -3.81
N HIS A 268 -23.38 5.62 -4.65
CA HIS A 268 -24.01 6.54 -5.63
C HIS A 268 -25.50 6.88 -5.42
N GLU A 269 -26.13 6.43 -4.33
CA GLU A 269 -27.48 6.90 -3.99
C GLU A 269 -27.41 7.79 -2.75
N ASP A 270 -27.75 9.05 -3.01
CA ASP A 270 -27.91 10.17 -2.10
C ASP A 270 -26.65 10.72 -1.42
N ILE A 271 -26.56 12.04 -1.49
CA ILE A 271 -25.78 12.90 -0.60
C ILE A 271 -26.13 12.47 0.83
N PHE A 272 -25.34 11.56 1.39
CA PHE A 272 -25.50 11.08 2.75
C PHE A 272 -25.15 12.24 3.69
N HIS A 273 -26.18 12.96 4.13
CA HIS A 273 -26.42 12.95 5.57
C HIS A 273 -26.47 11.48 5.99
N PRO A 274 -25.53 10.99 6.81
CA PRO A 274 -25.58 9.61 7.27
C PRO A 274 -26.97 9.38 7.89
N PRO A 275 -27.66 8.26 7.60
CA PRO A 275 -28.99 7.99 8.11
C PRO A 275 -28.76 7.66 9.56
N HIS A 276 -28.76 8.69 10.41
CA HIS A 276 -28.54 8.65 11.84
C HIS A 276 -27.74 7.42 12.30
N SER A 277 -26.53 7.21 11.74
CA SER A 277 -25.57 6.42 12.49
C SER A 277 -25.24 7.32 13.65
N ASP A 278 -25.94 7.12 14.76
CA ASP A 278 -25.80 7.90 15.98
C ASP A 278 -24.29 8.15 16.19
N ALA A 279 -23.88 9.39 16.45
CA ALA A 279 -22.47 9.72 16.63
C ALA A 279 -21.79 8.77 17.64
N ALA A 280 -22.58 8.18 18.54
CA ALA A 280 -22.22 7.07 19.42
C ALA A 280 -21.70 5.81 18.68
N SER A 281 -22.35 5.37 17.59
CA SER A 281 -21.97 4.21 16.77
C SER A 281 -20.61 4.40 16.07
N VAL A 282 -20.36 5.58 15.51
CA VAL A 282 -19.08 5.90 14.85
C VAL A 282 -17.97 5.99 15.90
N LYS A 283 -18.20 6.70 17.01
CA LYS A 283 -17.26 6.78 18.14
C LYS A 283 -16.94 5.40 18.70
N PHE A 284 -17.93 4.52 18.83
CA PHE A 284 -17.74 3.15 19.32
C PHE A 284 -16.89 2.30 18.37
N ARG A 285 -17.09 2.43 17.05
CA ARG A 285 -16.28 1.74 16.03
C ARG A 285 -14.83 2.24 16.01
N MET A 286 -14.60 3.54 16.09
CA MET A 286 -13.24 4.11 16.20
C MET A 286 -12.53 3.63 17.46
N LEU A 287 -13.24 3.65 18.59
CA LEU A 287 -12.73 3.15 19.87
C LEU A 287 -12.29 1.69 19.78
N LYS A 288 -13.08 0.84 19.12
CA LYS A 288 -12.76 -0.56 18.86
C LYS A 288 -11.52 -0.75 18.00
N GLY A 289 -11.38 0.05 16.93
CA GLY A 289 -10.17 0.09 16.09
C GLY A 289 -8.92 0.47 16.88
N ASN A 290 -8.99 1.57 17.64
CA ASN A 290 -7.88 2.04 18.48
C ASN A 290 -7.47 1.00 19.53
N LEU A 291 -8.43 0.32 20.15
CA LEU A 291 -8.19 -0.76 21.09
C LEU A 291 -7.43 -1.93 20.43
N MET A 292 -7.86 -2.33 19.25
CA MET A 292 -7.24 -3.42 18.49
C MET A 292 -5.80 -3.09 18.08
N VAL A 293 -5.54 -1.84 17.70
CA VAL A 293 -4.20 -1.34 17.37
C VAL A 293 -3.30 -1.33 18.61
N ALA A 294 -3.77 -0.78 19.72
CA ALA A 294 -3.01 -0.76 20.98
C ALA A 294 -2.64 -2.18 21.43
N LEU A 295 -3.58 -3.13 21.30
CA LEU A 295 -3.35 -4.53 21.60
C LEU A 295 -2.31 -5.17 20.66
N LYS A 296 -2.41 -4.92 19.35
CA LYS A 296 -1.45 -5.42 18.33
C LYS A 296 -0.04 -4.86 18.57
N ASN A 297 0.10 -3.57 18.82
CA ASN A 297 1.37 -2.91 19.10
C ASN A 297 2.02 -3.45 20.37
N TYR A 298 1.21 -3.64 21.42
CA TYR A 298 1.68 -4.26 22.66
C TYR A 298 2.19 -5.69 22.40
N MET A 299 1.47 -6.49 21.61
CA MET A 299 1.89 -7.85 21.26
C MET A 299 3.20 -7.85 20.46
N GLN A 300 3.33 -7.01 19.43
CA GLN A 300 4.53 -6.94 18.59
C GLN A 300 5.77 -6.49 19.37
N LYS A 301 5.67 -5.38 20.14
CA LYS A 301 6.78 -4.86 20.97
C LYS A 301 7.33 -5.90 21.93
N ASN A 302 6.43 -6.75 22.41
CA ASN A 302 6.75 -7.69 23.45
C ASN A 302 7.10 -9.06 22.86
N ASN A 303 6.66 -9.46 21.66
CA ASN A 303 6.76 -10.81 21.09
C ASN A 303 8.17 -11.43 21.21
N SER A 304 9.23 -10.69 20.85
CA SER A 304 10.63 -11.14 20.95
C SER A 304 11.07 -11.46 22.39
N ARG A 305 10.47 -10.81 23.40
CA ARG A 305 10.78 -10.99 24.83
C ARG A 305 10.11 -12.22 25.47
N TRP A 306 9.18 -12.91 24.80
CA TRP A 306 8.44 -14.07 25.34
C TRP A 306 8.82 -15.42 24.76
N ILE A 307 9.61 -15.44 23.68
CA ILE A 307 9.96 -16.67 22.97
C ILE A 307 10.64 -17.70 23.90
N HIS A 308 11.30 -17.23 24.97
CA HIS A 308 11.99 -18.10 25.92
C HIS A 308 11.09 -18.84 26.94
N ASN A 309 9.78 -18.56 27.02
CA ASN A 309 8.87 -19.32 27.89
C ASN A 309 7.55 -19.67 27.19
N LYS A 310 7.49 -20.91 26.68
CA LYS A 310 6.36 -21.46 25.91
C LYS A 310 5.03 -21.44 26.68
N LYS A 311 5.04 -21.68 28.00
CA LYS A 311 3.81 -21.70 28.82
C LYS A 311 3.23 -20.30 29.01
N LEU A 312 4.10 -19.32 29.30
CA LEU A 312 3.71 -17.92 29.46
C LEU A 312 3.22 -17.33 28.13
N SER A 313 3.92 -17.62 27.03
CA SER A 313 3.52 -17.22 25.68
C SER A 313 2.14 -17.78 25.31
N SER A 314 1.88 -19.07 25.56
CA SER A 314 0.57 -19.69 25.31
C SER A 314 -0.56 -19.07 26.14
N ALA A 315 -0.36 -18.86 27.44
CA ALA A 315 -1.38 -18.26 28.32
C ALA A 315 -1.73 -16.83 27.88
N LYS A 316 -0.72 -16.05 27.48
CA LYS A 316 -0.91 -14.69 26.99
C LYS A 316 -1.59 -14.64 25.63
N ASN A 317 -1.17 -15.49 24.69
CA ASN A 317 -1.85 -15.61 23.39
C ASN A 317 -3.32 -15.98 23.55
N ALA A 318 -3.64 -16.89 24.48
CA ALA A 318 -5.03 -17.23 24.78
C ALA A 318 -5.82 -16.03 25.32
N LEU A 319 -5.24 -15.23 26.23
CA LEU A 319 -5.88 -14.01 26.75
C LEU A 319 -6.06 -12.95 25.67
N THR A 320 -5.08 -12.76 24.80
CA THR A 320 -5.14 -11.82 23.68
C THR A 320 -6.19 -12.22 22.66
N ILE A 321 -6.27 -13.52 22.31
CA ILE A 321 -7.29 -14.04 21.40
C ILE A 321 -8.69 -13.86 22.00
N GLN A 322 -8.86 -14.19 23.29
CA GLN A 322 -10.14 -13.99 23.98
C GLN A 322 -10.54 -12.53 24.00
N LEU A 323 -9.63 -11.62 24.35
CA LEU A 323 -9.91 -10.18 24.40
C LEU A 323 -10.20 -9.62 23.00
N THR A 324 -9.43 -10.03 21.98
CA THR A 324 -9.64 -9.66 20.58
C THR A 324 -11.03 -10.09 20.10
N SER A 325 -11.40 -11.35 20.35
CA SER A 325 -12.71 -11.88 20.01
C SER A 325 -13.83 -11.13 20.73
N ALA A 326 -13.65 -10.85 22.03
CA ALA A 326 -14.63 -10.13 22.82
C ALA A 326 -14.82 -8.67 22.35
N ILE A 327 -13.72 -7.97 22.03
CA ILE A 327 -13.76 -6.64 21.41
C ILE A 327 -14.46 -6.71 20.05
N HIS A 328 -14.12 -7.72 19.22
CA HIS A 328 -14.72 -7.92 17.90
C HIS A 328 -16.22 -8.23 17.96
N ASN A 329 -16.68 -8.94 18.98
CA ASN A 329 -18.09 -9.32 19.11
C ASN A 329 -18.91 -8.35 19.97
N ALA A 330 -18.27 -7.39 20.63
CA ALA A 330 -18.98 -6.42 21.47
C ALA A 330 -19.92 -5.54 20.63
N SER A 331 -21.21 -5.60 20.96
CA SER A 331 -22.28 -4.78 20.40
C SER A 331 -22.34 -3.36 20.99
N ASN A 332 -21.72 -3.15 22.15
CA ASN A 332 -21.67 -1.85 22.81
C ASN A 332 -20.41 -1.71 23.70
N LYS A 333 -20.20 -0.50 24.21
CA LYS A 333 -19.06 -0.12 25.04
C LYS A 333 -19.00 -0.87 26.37
N ALA A 334 -20.13 -1.10 27.02
CA ALA A 334 -20.22 -1.83 28.28
C ALA A 334 -19.67 -3.27 28.13
N ASN A 335 -19.98 -3.93 27.01
CA ASN A 335 -19.47 -5.28 26.72
C ASN A 335 -17.94 -5.28 26.54
N ILE A 336 -17.35 -4.24 25.94
CA ILE A 336 -15.89 -4.08 25.84
C ILE A 336 -15.28 -3.89 27.23
N ILE A 337 -15.86 -2.99 28.04
CA ILE A 337 -15.40 -2.71 29.41
C ILE A 337 -15.40 -4.00 30.25
N GLU A 338 -16.49 -4.76 30.20
CA GLU A 338 -16.61 -6.02 30.96
C GLU A 338 -15.59 -7.06 30.49
N SER A 339 -15.40 -7.17 29.17
CA SER A 339 -14.39 -8.07 28.61
C SER A 339 -12.97 -7.73 29.06
N ILE A 340 -12.63 -6.44 29.12
CA ILE A 340 -11.33 -5.97 29.63
C ILE A 340 -11.18 -6.30 31.11
N LYS A 341 -12.21 -6.06 31.94
CA LYS A 341 -12.21 -6.42 33.37
C LYS A 341 -11.98 -7.91 33.58
N ILE A 342 -12.68 -8.76 32.83
CA ILE A 342 -12.50 -10.22 32.86
C ILE A 342 -11.07 -10.60 32.46
N THR A 343 -10.51 -9.98 31.42
CA THR A 343 -9.13 -10.25 30.99
C THR A 343 -8.10 -9.80 32.01
N ILE A 344 -8.28 -8.64 32.67
CA ILE A 344 -7.46 -8.16 33.78
C ILE A 344 -7.45 -9.20 34.91
N GLU A 345 -8.62 -9.66 35.33
CA GLU A 345 -8.73 -10.62 36.43
C GLU A 345 -8.06 -11.96 36.09
N LYS A 346 -8.25 -12.45 34.86
CA LYS A 346 -7.55 -13.64 34.38
C LYS A 346 -6.03 -13.43 34.32
N ASN A 347 -5.58 -12.26 33.85
CA ASN A 347 -4.15 -11.92 33.79
C ASN A 347 -3.52 -11.90 35.19
N ARG A 348 -4.22 -11.36 36.19
CA ARG A 348 -3.79 -11.37 37.60
C ARG A 348 -3.66 -12.78 38.16
N LYS A 349 -4.61 -13.67 37.85
CA LYS A 349 -4.52 -15.10 38.24
C LYS A 349 -3.32 -15.79 37.61
N VAL A 350 -3.06 -15.52 36.32
CA VAL A 350 -1.85 -16.02 35.64
C VAL A 350 -0.59 -15.43 36.29
N SER A 351 -0.58 -14.13 36.61
CA SER A 351 0.54 -13.48 37.29
C SER A 351 0.82 -14.06 38.66
N ALA A 352 -0.21 -14.36 39.44
CA ALA A 352 -0.09 -15.02 40.74
C ALA A 352 0.52 -16.42 40.62
N TYR A 353 0.15 -17.18 39.58
CA TYR A 353 0.76 -18.48 39.30
C TYR A 353 2.28 -18.39 39.00
N PHE A 354 2.71 -17.31 38.37
CA PHE A 354 4.13 -17.03 38.08
C PHE A 354 4.82 -16.14 39.13
N SER A 355 4.21 -15.93 40.30
CA SER A 355 4.75 -15.03 41.35
C SER A 355 6.16 -15.39 41.82
N ASN A 356 6.52 -16.67 41.81
CA ASN A 356 7.87 -17.16 42.15
C ASN A 356 8.91 -16.93 41.02
N GLN A 357 8.50 -16.35 39.89
CA GLN A 357 9.36 -16.06 38.74
C GLN A 357 9.31 -14.55 38.46
N THR A 358 10.20 -13.81 39.13
CA THR A 358 10.22 -12.33 39.21
C THR A 358 10.15 -11.65 37.84
N GLU A 359 10.89 -12.14 36.84
CA GLU A 359 10.88 -11.57 35.49
C GLU A 359 9.53 -11.75 34.78
N GLN A 360 8.85 -12.87 35.02
CA GLN A 360 7.59 -13.24 34.35
C GLN A 360 6.39 -12.54 34.98
N SER A 361 6.42 -12.38 36.31
CA SER A 361 5.45 -11.59 37.05
C SER A 361 5.53 -10.10 36.65
N ALA A 362 6.72 -9.52 36.54
CA ALA A 362 6.91 -8.14 36.07
C ALA A 362 6.32 -7.92 34.66
N LYS A 363 6.59 -8.87 33.77
CA LYS A 363 6.09 -8.92 32.40
C LYS A 363 4.55 -8.97 32.32
N LEU A 364 3.89 -9.75 33.18
CA LEU A 364 2.42 -9.80 33.25
C LEU A 364 1.84 -8.52 33.87
N GLY A 365 2.57 -7.89 34.79
CA GLY A 365 2.25 -6.56 35.32
C GLY A 365 2.19 -5.48 34.25
N GLU A 366 3.12 -5.49 33.28
CA GLU A 366 3.07 -4.57 32.14
C GLU A 366 1.80 -4.74 31.29
N PHE A 367 1.32 -5.97 31.11
CA PHE A 367 0.06 -6.21 30.40
C PHE A 367 -1.14 -5.67 31.18
N ASP A 368 -1.14 -5.87 32.51
CA ASP A 368 -2.20 -5.35 33.39
C ASP A 368 -2.28 -3.82 33.30
N ILE A 369 -1.13 -3.13 33.29
CA ILE A 369 -1.07 -1.66 33.13
C ILE A 369 -1.71 -1.21 31.82
N VAL A 370 -1.47 -1.91 30.71
CA VAL A 370 -2.07 -1.57 29.41
C VAL A 370 -3.59 -1.75 29.45
N LEU A 371 -4.06 -2.88 29.99
CA LEU A 371 -5.49 -3.14 30.13
C LEU A 371 -6.18 -2.13 31.06
N GLN A 372 -5.52 -1.74 32.15
CA GLN A 372 -6.02 -0.72 33.08
C GLN A 372 -6.10 0.67 32.44
N LYS A 373 -5.11 1.04 31.62
CA LYS A 373 -5.17 2.29 30.83
C LYS A 373 -6.34 2.27 29.85
N MET A 374 -6.52 1.16 29.12
CA MET A 374 -7.64 1.00 28.19
C MET A 374 -8.98 1.10 28.94
N LEU A 375 -9.10 0.45 30.10
CA LEU A 375 -10.29 0.52 30.95
C LEU A 375 -10.56 1.95 31.43
N THR A 376 -9.54 2.67 31.88
CA THR A 376 -9.63 4.05 32.37
C THR A 376 -10.11 5.02 31.29
N GLU A 377 -9.56 4.93 30.07
CA GLU A 377 -9.98 5.78 28.96
C GLU A 377 -11.41 5.48 28.50
N LEU A 378 -11.82 4.21 28.58
CA LEU A 378 -13.20 3.80 28.34
C LEU A 378 -14.16 4.36 29.41
N THR A 379 -13.79 4.39 30.69
CA THR A 379 -14.70 4.89 31.73
C THR A 379 -14.79 6.42 31.77
N LYS A 380 -13.69 7.15 31.55
CA LYS A 380 -13.70 8.63 31.50
C LYS A 380 -14.69 9.21 30.49
N THR A 381 -14.89 8.52 29.38
CA THR A 381 -15.85 8.96 28.35
C THR A 381 -17.31 8.80 28.76
N GLU A 382 -17.64 8.08 29.84
CA GLU A 382 -19.01 8.04 30.40
C GLU A 382 -19.28 9.21 31.35
N GLU A 383 -18.32 9.56 32.21
CA GLU A 383 -18.44 10.65 33.18
C GLU A 383 -18.63 12.01 32.49
N GLN A 384 -17.91 12.24 31.38
CA GLN A 384 -18.09 13.46 30.58
C GLN A 384 -19.47 13.56 29.90
N LYS A 385 -20.16 12.43 29.70
CA LYS A 385 -21.50 12.40 29.10
C LYS A 385 -22.58 12.69 30.15
N SER A 386 -22.44 12.17 31.37
CA SER A 386 -23.38 12.43 32.47
C SER A 386 -23.32 13.87 32.97
N GLU A 387 -22.13 14.50 32.99
CA GLU A 387 -21.96 15.92 33.37
C GLU A 387 -22.51 16.91 32.33
N GLY A 388 -22.52 16.54 31.05
CA GLY A 388 -23.10 17.35 29.98
C GLY A 388 -24.63 17.33 29.97
N GLU A 389 -25.24 16.19 30.28
CA GLU A 389 -26.70 16.03 30.31
C GLU A 389 -27.33 16.67 31.56
N THR A 390 -26.62 16.75 32.69
CA THR A 390 -27.11 17.43 33.91
C THR A 390 -27.01 18.95 33.88
N ARG A 391 -26.22 19.54 32.96
CA ARG A 391 -26.13 21.01 32.79
C ARG A 391 -27.10 21.57 31.74
N GLY A 392 -27.78 20.71 30.98
CA GLY A 392 -28.72 21.09 29.93
C GLY A 392 -30.20 20.96 30.31
N MET A 393 -30.50 20.47 31.51
CA MET A 393 -31.82 20.54 32.18
C MET A 393 -31.78 21.64 33.23
#